data_AF-U6BTI3-F1
#
_entry.id   AF-U6BTI3-F1
#
_cell.length_a   1.000
_cell.length_b   1.000
_cell.length_c   1.000
_cell.angle_alpha   90.00
_cell.angle_beta   90.00
_cell.angle_gamma   90.00
#
_symmetry.space_group_name_H-M   'P 1'
#
loop_
_entity.id
_entity.type
_entity.pdbx_description
1 polymer ?
#
loop_
_entity_poly.entity_id
_entity_poly.type
_entity_poly.pdbx_seq_one_letter_code
_entity_poly.pdbx_strand_id
1 'polypeptide(L)' 'ASFLHDGGWDASKRYFLAAANPSNKVAAVDSKDRKMAALVDTDKIPHPGRGANFVHPEFGPVWST' A
#
# COMPACT_ATOMS: atom_id res chain seq x y z
N ALA A 1 -4.18 1.97 12.45
CA ALA A 1 -4.05 0.56 12.05
C ALA A 1 -3.40 -0.19 13.20
N SER A 2 -4.10 -1.15 13.82
CA SER A 2 -3.61 -1.81 15.03
C SER A 2 -2.60 -2.93 14.75
N PHE A 3 -2.53 -3.43 13.53
CA PHE A 3 -1.59 -4.47 13.11
C PHE A 3 -1.24 -4.30 11.63
N LEU A 4 0.04 -4.01 11.33
CA LEU A 4 0.58 -4.09 9.98
C LEU A 4 1.14 -5.50 9.77
N HIS A 5 0.89 -6.11 8.62
CA HIS A 5 1.28 -7.50 8.36
C HIS A 5 2.31 -7.58 7.23
N ASP A 6 1.86 -7.43 5.99
CA ASP A 6 2.64 -7.53 4.77
C ASP A 6 2.51 -6.25 3.93
N GLY A 7 3.45 -6.05 3.00
CA GLY A 7 3.52 -4.82 2.23
C GLY A 7 4.68 -4.78 1.26
N GLY A 8 4.63 -3.81 0.34
CA GLY A 8 5.66 -3.64 -0.66
C GLY A 8 5.85 -2.20 -1.10
N TRP A 9 6.92 -2.00 -1.85
CA TRP A 9 7.26 -0.71 -2.41
C TRP A 9 6.48 -0.45 -3.69
N ASP A 10 6.03 0.79 -3.85
CA ASP A 10 5.61 1.31 -5.14
C ASP A 10 6.74 1.22 -6.19
N ALA A 11 6.41 1.42 -7.46
CA ALA A 11 7.37 1.34 -8.55
C ALA A 11 8.57 2.30 -8.38
N SER A 12 8.36 3.47 -7.77
CA SER A 12 9.41 4.48 -7.54
C SER A 12 10.30 4.18 -6.32
N LYS A 13 9.93 3.20 -5.48
CA LYS A 13 10.61 2.88 -4.21
C LYS A 13 10.60 4.02 -3.19
N ARG A 14 9.64 4.95 -3.29
CA ARG A 14 9.46 6.05 -2.32
C ARG A 14 8.39 5.73 -1.30
N TYR A 15 7.29 5.10 -1.73
CA TYR A 15 6.15 4.82 -0.88
C TYR A 15 6.14 3.34 -0.51
N PHE A 16 6.07 3.07 0.79
CA PHE A 16 5.84 1.72 1.29
C PHE A 16 4.34 1.55 1.58
N LEU A 17 3.73 0.55 0.95
CA LEU A 17 2.31 0.22 1.03
C LEU A 17 2.17 -1.03 1.89
N ALA A 18 1.59 -0.87 3.08
CA ALA A 18 1.48 -1.92 4.08
C ALA A 18 0.02 -2.21 4.40
N ALA A 19 -0.36 -3.47 4.34
CA ALA A 19 -1.68 -3.92 4.72
C ALA A 19 -1.85 -3.86 6.24
N ALA A 20 -2.95 -3.24 6.64
CA ALA A 20 -3.45 -3.17 8.00
C ALA A 20 -4.64 -4.13 8.13
N ASN A 21 -4.37 -5.43 8.04
CA ASN A 21 -5.35 -6.45 7.67
C ASN A 21 -6.61 -6.45 8.56
N PRO A 22 -6.52 -6.39 9.90
CA PRO A 22 -7.71 -6.38 10.76
C PRO A 22 -8.51 -5.08 10.65
N SER A 23 -7.93 -4.03 10.06
CA SER A 23 -8.55 -2.72 9.88
C SER A 23 -9.15 -2.52 8.48
N ASN A 24 -9.05 -3.50 7.57
CA ASN A 24 -9.46 -3.39 6.16
C ASN A 24 -8.88 -2.12 5.47
N LYS A 25 -7.59 -1.88 5.68
CA LYS A 25 -6.91 -0.68 5.19
C LYS A 25 -5.54 -1.02 4.65
N VAL A 26 -5.03 -0.16 3.77
CA VAL A 26 -3.62 -0.09 3.37
C VAL A 26 -3.06 1.26 3.81
N ALA A 27 -1.95 1.24 4.54
CA ALA A 27 -1.19 2.42 4.91
C ALA A 27 -0.12 2.71 3.86
N ALA A 28 -0.12 3.92 3.31
CA ALA A 28 0.95 4.42 2.47
C ALA A 28 1.89 5.31 3.30
N VAL A 29 3.17 4.95 3.34
CA VAL A 29 4.20 5.69 4.09
C VAL A 29 5.22 6.26 3.11
N ASP A 30 5.45 7.57 3.15
CA ASP A 30 6.54 8.22 2.42
C ASP A 30 7.86 7.95 3.14
N SER A 31 8.76 7.19 2.53
CA SER A 31 10.05 6.83 3.12
C SER A 31 11.04 7.99 3.15
N LYS A 32 10.88 8.96 2.25
CA LYS A 32 11.73 10.15 2.16
C LYS A 32 11.44 11.08 3.32
N ASP A 33 10.17 11.42 3.50
CA ASP A 33 9.72 12.39 4.51
C ASP A 33 9.36 11.72 5.85
N ARG A 34 9.39 10.38 5.89
CA ARG A 34 9.11 9.53 7.06
C ARG A 34 7.75 9.82 7.69
N LYS A 35 6.74 10.01 6.85
CA LYS A 35 5.38 10.39 7.25
C LYS A 35 4.34 9.49 6.60
N MET A 36 3.19 9.37 7.26
CA MET A 36 2.03 8.72 6.66
C MET A 36 1.50 9.61 5.53
N ALA A 37 1.49 9.06 4.31
CA ALA A 37 0.99 9.76 3.13
C ALA A 37 -0.52 9.57 2.99
N ALA A 38 -1.02 8.36 3.24
CA ALA A 38 -2.44 8.04 3.17
C ALA A 38 -2.79 6.79 3.98
N LEU A 39 -4.07 6.67 4.30
CA LEU A 39 -4.69 5.46 4.83
C LEU A 39 -5.90 5.15 3.94
N VAL A 40 -5.78 4.11 3.12
CA VAL A 40 -6.74 3.77 2.07
C VAL A 40 -7.63 2.63 2.53
N ASP A 41 -8.95 2.76 2.35
CA ASP A 41 -9.91 1.69 2.62
C ASP A 41 -9.80 0.57 1.59
N THR A 42 -9.92 -0.67 2.04
CA THR A 42 -9.97 -1.86 1.19
C THR A 42 -11.17 -2.72 1.54
N ASP A 43 -11.39 -3.75 0.73
CA ASP A 43 -12.23 -4.88 1.13
C ASP A 43 -11.61 -5.65 2.32
N LYS A 44 -12.28 -6.73 2.73
CA LYS A 44 -11.93 -7.48 3.93
C LYS A 44 -10.53 -8.11 3.84
N ILE A 45 -9.72 -7.86 4.88
CA ILE A 45 -8.46 -8.54 5.17
C ILE A 45 -7.51 -8.58 3.94
N PRO A 46 -6.96 -7.43 3.52
CA PRO A 46 -6.01 -7.39 2.40
C PRO A 46 -4.74 -8.20 2.72
N HIS A 47 -4.27 -9.01 1.77
CA HIS A 47 -3.07 -9.87 1.88
C HIS A 47 -2.15 -9.70 0.65
N PRO A 48 -1.42 -8.59 0.54
CA PRO A 48 -0.62 -8.26 -0.65
C PRO A 48 0.61 -9.11 -0.88
N GLY A 49 1.21 -9.71 0.15
CA GLY A 49 2.63 -10.04 0.11
C GLY A 49 3.46 -8.78 -0.14
N ARG A 50 4.11 -8.69 -1.32
CA ARG A 50 4.78 -7.45 -1.79
C ARG A 50 3.90 -6.59 -2.70
N GLY A 51 2.72 -7.08 -3.06
CA GLY A 51 1.84 -6.52 -4.09
C GLY A 51 2.45 -6.52 -5.49
N ALA A 52 1.72 -5.93 -6.44
CA ALA A 52 2.09 -5.88 -7.85
C ALA A 52 2.09 -4.43 -8.36
N ASN A 53 3.19 -4.01 -8.99
CA ASN A 53 3.30 -2.71 -9.64
C ASN A 53 3.07 -2.85 -11.15
N PHE A 54 2.22 -2.02 -11.74
CA PHE A 54 2.01 -1.94 -13.18
C PHE A 54 1.48 -0.56 -13.58
N VAL A 55 1.41 -0.29 -14.89
CA VAL A 55 0.82 0.94 -15.42
C VAL A 55 -0.57 0.62 -15.93
N HIS A 56 -1.60 1.15 -15.27
CA HIS A 56 -2.98 1.08 -15.73
C HIS A 56 -3.19 2.08 -16.88
N PRO A 57 -3.89 1.71 -17.96
CA PRO A 57 -4.10 2.60 -19.11
C PRO A 57 -4.81 3.91 -18.77
N GLU A 58 -5.67 3.90 -17.76
CA GLU A 58 -6.42 5.09 -17.31
C GLU A 58 -5.82 5.77 -16.06
N PHE A 59 -5.26 5.00 -15.13
CA PHE A 59 -4.85 5.50 -13.81
C PHE A 59 -3.34 5.72 -13.68
N GLY A 60 -2.57 5.38 -14.72
CA GLY A 60 -1.12 5.47 -14.69
C GLY A 60 -0.49 4.42 -13.76
N PRO A 61 0.67 4.70 -13.14
CA PRO A 61 1.34 3.78 -12.23
C PRO A 61 0.47 3.44 -11.02
N VAL A 62 0.21 2.15 -10.83
CA VAL A 62 -0.59 1.62 -9.72
C VAL A 62 0.15 0.48 -9.03
N TRP A 63 -0.19 0.30 -7.75
CA TRP A 63 0.15 -0.87 -6.96
C TRP A 63 -1.15 -1.57 -6.56
N SER A 64 -1.22 -2.88 -6.73
CA SER A 64 -2.40 -3.68 -6.36
C SER A 64 -2.04 -4.77 -5.36
N THR A 65 -3.05 -5.10 -4.54
CA THR A 65 -3.14 -6.28 -3.69
C THR A 65 -4.29 -7.15 -4.14
#